data_AF-A0A7V7LAK3-F1
#
_entry.id   AF-A0A7V7LAK3-F1
#
_cell.length_a   1.000
_cell.length_b   1.000
_cell.length_c   1.000
_cell.angle_alpha   90.00
_cell.angle_beta   90.00
_cell.angle_gamma   90.00
#
_symmetry.space_group_name_H-M   'P 1'
#
loop_
_entity.id
_entity.type
_entity.pdbx_description
1 polymer ?
#
loop_
_entity_poly.entity_id
_entity_poly.type
_entity_poly.pdbx_seq_one_letter_code
_entity_poly.pdbx_strand_id
1 'polypeptide(L)'
;MIYAFVNIGMSILIGVIFILAALILQKNPPTDINAAYGYRTKRSMKNKELWDAGNRYSAEVIKQNGFIMMLIGSVISILFRYPHTTAVIMAVMVLLIIHLFIRVEKELKTLEQ
;
A
#
# COMPACT_ATOMS: atom_id res chain seq x y z
N MET A 1 15.25 -10.63 -22.09
CA MET A 1 13.89 -11.22 -22.03
C MET A 1 13.59 -11.77 -20.64
N ILE A 2 14.49 -12.59 -20.05
CA ILE A 2 14.34 -13.15 -18.70
C ILE A 2 14.06 -12.10 -17.60
N TYR A 3 14.77 -10.97 -17.61
CA TYR A 3 14.58 -9.89 -16.62
C TYR A 3 13.15 -9.32 -16.61
N ALA A 4 12.49 -9.24 -17.77
CA ALA A 4 11.13 -8.74 -17.85
C ALA A 4 10.15 -9.69 -17.13
N PHE A 5 10.26 -11.00 -17.38
CA PHE A 5 9.41 -12.00 -16.73
C PHE A 5 9.61 -12.07 -15.22
N VAL A 6 10.87 -12.00 -14.77
CA VAL A 6 11.20 -11.96 -13.34
C VAL A 6 10.57 -10.73 -12.67
N ASN A 7 10.72 -9.55 -13.28
CA ASN A 7 10.20 -8.31 -12.73
C ASN A 7 8.66 -8.24 -12.75
N ILE A 8 8.01 -8.80 -13.78
CA ILE A 8 6.55 -8.95 -13.82
C ILE A 8 6.08 -9.86 -12.68
N GLY A 9 6.70 -11.03 -12.53
CA GLY A 9 6.38 -11.96 -11.44
C GLY A 9 6.54 -11.31 -10.06
N MET A 10 7.62 -10.56 -9.85
CA MET A 10 7.85 -9.81 -8.62
C MET A 10 6.79 -8.72 -8.38
N SER A 11 6.44 -7.95 -9.40
CA SER A 11 5.42 -6.89 -9.30
C SER A 11 4.03 -7.45 -8.98
N ILE A 12 3.68 -8.58 -9.60
CA ILE A 12 2.44 -9.32 -9.30
C ILE A 12 2.44 -9.82 -7.86
N LEU A 13 3.52 -10.45 -7.41
CA LEU A 13 3.63 -10.96 -6.06
C LEU A 13 3.47 -9.85 -5.01
N ILE A 14 4.17 -8.73 -5.18
CA ILE A 14 4.05 -7.56 -4.27
C ILE A 14 2.62 -7.03 -4.25
N GLY A 15 2.01 -6.86 -5.43
CA GLY A 15 0.63 -6.40 -5.54
C GLY A 15 -0.38 -7.32 -4.86
N VAL A 16 -0.23 -8.64 -5.02
CA VAL A 16 -1.05 -9.64 -4.35
C VAL A 16 -0.89 -9.55 -2.83
N ILE A 17 0.34 -9.41 -2.32
CA ILE A 17 0.59 -9.22 -0.88
C ILE A 17 -0.14 -7.98 -0.35
N PHE A 18 -0.08 -6.86 -1.08
CA PHE A 18 -0.79 -5.64 -0.70
C PHE A 18 -2.30 -5.86 -0.67
N ILE A 19 -2.87 -6.47 -1.71
CA ILE A 19 -4.30 -6.76 -1.78
C ILE A 19 -4.74 -7.69 -0.65
N LEU A 20 -3.98 -8.76 -0.37
CA LEU A 20 -4.28 -9.68 0.73
C LEU A 20 -4.20 -8.98 2.09
N ALA A 21 -3.18 -8.16 2.33
CA ALA A 21 -3.05 -7.38 3.55
C ALA A 21 -4.24 -6.41 3.73
N ALA A 22 -4.67 -5.75 2.66
CA ALA A 22 -5.84 -4.89 2.67
C ALA A 22 -7.14 -5.66 2.96
N LEU A 23 -7.32 -6.85 2.37
CA LEU A 23 -8.49 -7.69 2.60
C LEU A 23 -8.53 -8.22 4.04
N ILE A 24 -7.38 -8.61 4.61
CA ILE A 24 -7.26 -9.01 6.01
C ILE A 24 -7.65 -7.83 6.92
N LEU A 25 -7.14 -6.63 6.63
CA LEU A 25 -7.45 -5.43 7.41
C LEU A 25 -8.93 -5.01 7.29
N GLN A 26 -9.56 -5.19 6.13
CA GLN A 26 -11.00 -4.94 5.93
C GLN A 26 -11.86 -5.98 6.65
N LYS A 27 -11.47 -7.26 6.62
CA LYS A 27 -12.24 -8.35 7.22
C LYS A 27 -12.12 -8.37 8.73
N ASN A 28 -10.91 -8.17 9.23
CA ASN A 28 -10.57 -8.19 10.66
C ASN A 28 -9.91 -6.85 11.03
N PRO A 29 -10.64 -5.73 11.03
CA PRO A 29 -10.09 -4.46 11.47
C PRO A 29 -9.78 -4.51 12.97
N PRO A 30 -8.73 -3.83 13.44
CA PRO A 30 -8.44 -3.76 14.88
C PRO A 30 -9.56 -3.02 15.61
N THR A 31 -10.22 -3.70 16.54
CA THR A 31 -11.32 -3.14 17.35
C THR A 31 -10.83 -2.09 18.33
N ASP A 32 -9.62 -2.26 18.86
CA ASP A 32 -9.08 -1.37 19.88
C ASP A 32 -7.81 -0.71 19.39
N ILE A 33 -7.58 0.52 19.86
CA ILE A 33 -6.33 1.24 19.60
C ILE A 33 -5.20 0.42 20.20
N ASN A 34 -4.33 -0.08 19.34
CA ASN A 34 -3.22 -0.93 19.75
C ASN A 34 -1.96 -0.60 18.93
N ALA A 35 -0.79 -0.87 19.51
CA ALA A 35 0.48 -0.59 18.87
C ALA A 35 0.98 -1.72 17.94
N ALA A 36 0.30 -2.87 17.87
CA ALA A 36 0.76 -4.09 17.22
C ALA A 36 0.15 -4.36 15.84
N TYR A 37 -1.08 -3.89 15.58
CA TYR A 37 -1.87 -4.16 14.38
C TYR A 37 -2.68 -2.93 13.95
N GLY A 38 -2.81 -2.73 12.64
CA GLY A 38 -3.52 -1.58 12.04
C GLY A 38 -2.64 -0.40 11.61
N TYR A 39 -3.29 0.68 11.18
CA TYR A 39 -2.67 1.94 10.77
C TYR A 39 -2.42 2.84 11.99
N ARG A 40 -1.15 2.93 12.40
CA ARG A 40 -0.72 3.35 13.75
C ARG A 40 0.02 4.69 13.78
N THR A 41 -0.47 5.67 13.04
CA THR A 41 0.08 7.03 13.14
C THR A 41 -0.46 7.74 14.38
N LYS A 42 0.26 8.77 14.84
CA LYS A 42 -0.12 9.57 16.01
C LYS A 42 -1.56 10.11 15.89
N ARG A 43 -1.97 10.54 14.69
CA ARG A 43 -3.32 11.05 14.43
C ARG A 43 -4.36 9.93 14.48
N SER A 44 -4.10 8.81 13.80
CA SER A 44 -4.99 7.64 13.80
C SER A 44 -5.26 7.12 15.23
N MET A 45 -4.23 7.09 16.08
CA MET A 45 -4.33 6.57 17.45
C MET A 45 -4.88 7.57 18.47
N LYS A 46 -5.29 8.78 18.06
CA LYS A 46 -5.73 9.84 18.99
C LYS A 46 -7.06 9.52 19.67
N ASN A 47 -8.02 8.98 18.92
CA ASN A 47 -9.31 8.56 19.43
C ASN A 47 -9.90 7.42 18.57
N LYS A 48 -10.98 6.82 19.03
CA LYS A 48 -11.61 5.65 18.39
C LYS A 48 -12.15 5.95 16.98
N GLU A 49 -12.70 7.14 16.77
CA GLU A 49 -13.23 7.56 15.48
C GLU A 49 -12.14 7.68 14.41
N LEU A 50 -11.03 8.36 14.73
CA LEU A 50 -9.87 8.48 13.86
C LEU A 50 -9.18 7.13 13.62
N TRP A 51 -9.16 6.27 14.64
CA TRP A 51 -8.62 4.92 14.51
C TRP A 51 -9.40 4.09 13.50
N ASP A 52 -10.73 4.10 13.59
CA ASP A 52 -11.60 3.35 12.69
C ASP A 52 -11.56 3.91 11.27
N ALA A 53 -11.57 5.23 11.12
CA ALA A 53 -11.41 5.90 9.83
C ALA A 53 -10.05 5.58 9.19
N GLY A 54 -8.96 5.64 9.96
CA GLY A 54 -7.61 5.40 9.50
C GLY A 54 -7.38 3.96 9.05
N ASN A 55 -7.87 2.99 9.81
CA ASN A 55 -7.78 1.57 9.44
C ASN A 55 -8.64 1.23 8.23
N ARG A 56 -9.88 1.76 8.16
CA ARG A 56 -10.77 1.55 7.01
C ARG A 56 -10.15 2.11 5.72
N TYR A 57 -9.70 3.36 5.78
CA TYR A 57 -9.20 4.05 4.58
C TYR A 57 -7.81 3.58 4.16
N SER A 58 -6.91 3.29 5.10
CA SER A 58 -5.61 2.69 4.76
C SER A 58 -5.78 1.35 4.05
N ALA A 59 -6.73 0.50 4.45
CA ALA A 59 -7.00 -0.74 3.76
C ALA A 59 -7.48 -0.50 2.32
N GLU A 60 -8.30 0.51 2.07
CA GLU A 60 -8.72 0.89 0.72
C GLU A 60 -7.53 1.35 -0.14
N VAL A 61 -6.67 2.23 0.40
CA VAL A 61 -5.51 2.76 -0.32
C VAL A 61 -4.46 1.67 -0.57
N ILE A 62 -4.21 0.76 0.39
CA ILE A 62 -3.32 -0.40 0.20
C ILE A 62 -3.84 -1.27 -0.95
N LYS A 63 -5.15 -1.55 -0.99
CA LYS A 63 -5.76 -2.34 -2.07
C LYS A 63 -5.57 -1.67 -3.44
N GLN A 64 -5.83 -0.36 -3.53
CA GLN A 64 -5.61 0.43 -4.75
C GLN A 64 -4.13 0.40 -5.18
N ASN A 65 -3.21 0.65 -4.25
CA ASN A 65 -1.77 0.60 -4.49
C ASN A 65 -1.31 -0.79 -4.97
N GLY A 66 -1.91 -1.88 -4.46
CA GLY A 66 -1.62 -3.23 -4.93
C GLY A 66 -1.92 -3.42 -6.42
N PHE A 67 -3.10 -3.01 -6.88
CA PHE A 67 -3.45 -3.04 -8.31
C PHE A 67 -2.54 -2.14 -9.16
N ILE A 68 -2.23 -0.93 -8.66
CA ILE A 68 -1.31 0.00 -9.33
C ILE A 68 0.09 -0.62 -9.48
N MET A 69 0.59 -1.29 -8.44
CA MET A 69 1.88 -1.98 -8.45
C MET A 69 1.93 -3.07 -9.52
N MET A 70 0.88 -3.89 -9.62
CA MET A 70 0.78 -4.94 -10.64
C MET A 70 0.81 -4.36 -12.05
N LEU A 71 0.03 -3.30 -12.29
CA LEU A 71 -0.08 -2.68 -13.60
C LEU A 71 1.20 -1.95 -13.99
N ILE A 72 1.64 -0.99 -13.18
CA ILE A 72 2.81 -0.15 -13.49
C ILE A 72 4.08 -0.99 -13.53
N GLY A 73 4.28 -1.89 -12.57
CA GLY A 73 5.45 -2.77 -12.53
C GLY A 73 5.53 -3.67 -13.77
N SER A 74 4.40 -4.19 -14.24
CA SER A 74 4.35 -5.00 -15.46
C SER A 74 4.63 -4.17 -16.72
N VAL A 75 4.02 -2.98 -16.84
CA VAL A 75 4.26 -2.08 -17.98
C VAL A 75 5.73 -1.66 -18.06
N ILE A 76 6.32 -1.22 -16.94
CA ILE A 76 7.74 -0.85 -16.87
C ILE A 76 8.63 -2.03 -17.28
N SER A 77 8.32 -3.24 -16.82
CA SER A 77 9.10 -4.45 -17.13
C SER A 77 9.04 -4.84 -18.61
N ILE A 78 7.92 -4.62 -19.28
CA ILE A 78 7.76 -4.91 -20.72
C ILE A 78 8.54 -3.91 -21.56
N LEU A 79 8.47 -2.63 -21.19
CA LEU A 79 9.13 -1.51 -21.89
C LEU A 79 10.65 -1.49 -21.67
N PHE A 80 11.10 -1.75 -20.44
CA PHE A 80 12.50 -1.63 -20.03
C PHE A 80 13.06 -2.98 -19.57
N ARG A 81 13.78 -3.66 -20.46
CA ARG A 81 14.26 -5.04 -20.25
C ARG A 81 15.71 -5.11 -19.77
N TYR A 82 16.11 -4.15 -18.94
CA TYR A 82 17.47 -3.99 -18.45
C TYR A 82 17.64 -4.53 -17.02
N PRO A 83 18.86 -4.90 -16.60
CA PRO A 83 19.12 -5.37 -15.23
C PRO A 83 18.72 -4.35 -14.15
N HIS A 84 18.81 -3.04 -14.45
CA HIS A 84 18.51 -1.98 -13.48
C HIS A 84 17.00 -1.68 -13.33
N THR A 85 16.14 -2.27 -14.15
CA THR A 85 14.68 -2.04 -14.08
C THR A 85 14.10 -2.45 -12.72
N THR A 86 14.67 -3.46 -12.07
CA THR A 86 14.24 -3.90 -10.73
C THR A 86 14.37 -2.77 -9.69
N ALA A 87 15.43 -1.95 -9.76
CA ALA A 87 15.60 -0.82 -8.84
C ALA A 87 14.48 0.24 -9.02
N VAL A 88 14.06 0.47 -10.27
CA VAL A 88 12.94 1.39 -10.58
C VAL A 88 11.63 0.85 -9.99
N ILE A 89 11.37 -0.45 -10.12
CA ILE A 89 10.18 -1.09 -9.55
C ILE A 89 10.17 -0.98 -8.02
N MET A 90 11.31 -1.18 -7.37
CA MET A 90 11.44 -0.98 -5.92
C MET A 90 11.21 0.48 -5.52
N ALA A 91 11.69 1.44 -6.30
CA ALA A 91 11.41 2.86 -6.07
C ALA A 91 9.91 3.17 -6.19
N VAL A 92 9.22 2.62 -7.19
CA VAL A 92 7.76 2.74 -7.33
C VAL A 92 7.04 2.18 -6.10
N MET A 93 7.46 1.03 -5.59
CA MET A 93 6.88 0.45 -4.37
C MET A 93 7.03 1.40 -3.17
N VAL A 94 8.22 1.99 -2.96
CA VAL A 94 8.45 2.96 -1.89
C VAL A 94 7.57 4.20 -2.07
N LEU A 95 7.42 4.71 -3.29
CA LEU A 95 6.54 5.85 -3.58
C LEU A 95 5.07 5.52 -3.27
N LEU A 96 4.60 4.30 -3.54
CA LEU A 96 3.26 3.87 -3.19
C LEU A 96 3.06 3.79 -1.67
N ILE A 97 4.07 3.38 -0.91
CA ILE A 97 4.03 3.39 0.55
C ILE A 97 3.96 4.84 1.07
N ILE A 98 4.76 5.76 0.53
CA ILE A 98 4.69 7.18 0.89
C ILE A 98 3.30 7.76 0.54
N HIS A 99 2.79 7.44 -0.65
CA HIS A 99 1.45 7.81 -1.10
C HIS A 99 0.35 7.34 -0.13
N LEU A 100 0.46 6.12 0.41
CA LEU A 100 -0.44 5.61 1.45
C LEU A 100 -0.47 6.53 2.67
N PHE A 101 0.70 6.86 3.25
CA PHE A 101 0.76 7.73 4.42
C PHE A 101 0.20 9.11 4.12
N ILE A 102 0.55 9.71 2.98
CA ILE A 102 0.06 11.04 2.61
C ILE A 102 -1.47 11.06 2.52
N ARG A 103 -2.07 10.09 1.82
CA ARG A 103 -3.52 10.04 1.64
C ARG A 103 -4.24 9.85 2.97
N VAL A 104 -3.81 8.88 3.77
CA VAL A 104 -4.50 8.56 5.02
C VAL A 104 -4.32 9.68 6.04
N GLU A 105 -3.13 10.26 6.18
CA GLU A 105 -2.90 11.38 7.09
C GLU A 105 -3.69 12.63 6.71
N LYS A 106 -3.86 12.89 5.41
CA LYS A 106 -4.65 14.02 4.92
C LYS A 106 -6.13 13.85 5.28
N GLU A 107 -6.69 12.66 5.08
CA GLU A 107 -8.07 12.33 5.46
C GLU A 107 -8.29 12.49 6.96
N LEU A 108 -7.41 11.89 7.76
CA LEU A 108 -7.51 11.98 9.21
C LEU A 108 -7.38 13.42 9.70
N LYS A 109 -6.58 14.26 9.04
CA LYS A 109 -6.45 15.68 9.39
C LYS A 109 -7.76 16.44 9.16
N THR A 110 -8.51 16.09 8.12
CA THR A 110 -9.83 16.69 7.86
C THR A 110 -10.87 16.23 8.88
N LEU A 111 -10.80 14.98 9.35
CA LEU A 111 -11.71 14.45 10.38
C LEU A 111 -11.38 14.91 11.81
N GLU A 112 -10.15 15.36 12.07
CA GLU A 112 -9.71 15.85 13.38
C GLU A 112 -10.16 17.30 13.67
N GLN A 113 -10.51 18.05 12.63
CA GLN A 113 -10.94 19.46 12.71
C GLN A 113 -12.39 19.59 13.17
#